data_AF-A0A523V5A1-F1
#
_entry.id   AF-A0A523V5A1-F1
#
_cell.length_a   1.000
_cell.length_b   1.000
_cell.length_c   1.000
_cell.angle_alpha   90.00
_cell.angle_beta   90.00
_cell.angle_gamma   90.00
#
_symmetry.space_group_name_H-M   'P 1'
#
loop_
_entity.id
_entity.type
_entity.pdbx_description
1 polymer ?
#
loop_
_entity_poly.entity_id
_entity_poly.type
_entity_poly.pdbx_seq_one_letter_code
_entity_poly.pdbx_strand_id
1 'polypeptide(L)' 'MTRTSIMLPDSLKRNAEKKARSLGISLGEYIRRSIELSCKRGDLSDEDDPFIRDTKTYLKKSPKDSSMEHDKYIYG' A
#
# COMPACT_ATOMS: atom_id res chain seq x y z
N MET A 1 -22.84 5.15 9.53
CA MET A 1 -22.64 3.68 9.47
C MET A 1 -23.89 3.05 8.89
N THR A 2 -23.75 2.10 7.96
CA THR A 2 -24.86 1.34 7.38
C THR A 2 -24.76 -0.11 7.83
N ARG A 3 -25.89 -0.75 8.17
CA ARG A 3 -25.91 -2.16 8.57
C ARG A 3 -25.86 -3.04 7.32
N THR A 4 -24.77 -3.79 7.16
CA THR A 4 -24.58 -4.76 6.08
C THR A 4 -24.47 -6.16 6.66
N SER A 5 -25.25 -7.11 6.13
CA SER A 5 -25.14 -8.53 6.48
C SER A 5 -24.43 -9.27 5.36
N ILE A 6 -23.37 -10.00 5.69
CA ILE A 6 -22.61 -10.83 4.74
C ILE A 6 -22.49 -12.25 5.30
N MET A 7 -22.57 -13.24 4.42
CA MET A 7 -22.27 -14.63 4.80
C MET A 7 -20.76 -14.84 4.72
N LEU A 8 -20.18 -15.36 5.79
CA LEU A 8 -18.76 -15.72 5.86
C LEU A 8 -18.63 -17.23 6.04
N PRO A 9 -17.69 -17.89 5.34
CA PRO A 9 -17.35 -19.28 5.64
C PRO A 9 -16.97 -19.43 7.12
N ASP A 10 -17.39 -20.53 7.75
CA ASP A 10 -17.16 -20.76 9.18
C ASP A 10 -15.68 -20.70 9.57
N SER A 11 -14.81 -21.26 8.72
CA SER A 11 -13.36 -21.22 8.90
C SER A 11 -12.83 -19.79 8.90
N LEU A 12 -13.31 -18.95 7.97
CA LEU A 12 -12.89 -17.56 7.85
C LEU A 12 -13.35 -16.74 9.05
N LYS A 13 -14.59 -16.92 9.49
CA LYS A 13 -15.13 -16.26 10.68
C LYS A 13 -14.30 -16.61 11.92
N ARG A 14 -14.03 -17.89 12.15
CA ARG A 14 -13.21 -18.37 13.30
C ARG A 14 -11.82 -17.75 13.29
N ASN A 15 -11.17 -17.71 12.13
CA ASN A 15 -9.84 -17.13 11.97
C ASN A 15 -9.85 -15.61 12.23
N ALA A 16 -10.84 -14.89 11.68
CA ALA A 16 -11.00 -13.47 11.90
C ALA A 16 -11.25 -13.15 13.38
N GLU A 17 -12.09 -13.92 14.08
CA GLU A 17 -12.34 -13.77 15.52
C GLU A 17 -11.09 -14.04 16.37
N LYS A 18 -10.31 -15.07 16.02
CA LYS A 18 -9.03 -15.35 16.68
C LYS A 18 -8.06 -14.19 16.52
N LYS A 19 -7.96 -13.65 15.30
CA LYS A 19 -7.07 -12.51 15.01
C LYS A 19 -7.55 -11.23 15.71
N ALA A 20 -8.83 -10.93 15.67
CA ALA A 20 -9.42 -9.78 16.37
C ALA A 20 -9.14 -9.83 17.89
N ARG A 21 -9.34 -11.00 18.52
CA ARG A 21 -8.99 -11.22 19.93
C ARG A 21 -7.51 -11.00 20.21
N SER A 22 -6.61 -11.52 19.36
CA SER A 22 -5.16 -11.30 19.52
C SER A 22 -4.75 -9.83 19.43
N LEU A 23 -5.56 -8.99 18.76
CA LEU A 23 -5.35 -7.56 18.60
C LEU A 23 -6.11 -6.73 19.65
N GLY A 24 -6.87 -7.35 20.55
CA GLY A 24 -7.69 -6.66 21.54
C GLY A 24 -8.85 -5.84 20.97
N ILE A 25 -9.33 -6.16 19.75
CA ILE A 25 -10.41 -5.44 19.08
C ILE A 25 -11.61 -6.35 18.77
N SER A 26 -12.76 -5.75 18.48
CA SER A 26 -13.95 -6.50 18.04
C SER A 26 -13.78 -7.08 16.63
N LEU A 27 -14.51 -8.16 16.33
CA LEU A 27 -14.56 -8.73 14.98
C LEU A 27 -15.01 -7.69 13.94
N GLY A 28 -16.03 -6.88 14.26
CA GLY A 28 -16.52 -5.86 13.36
C GLY A 28 -15.47 -4.80 13.04
N GLU A 29 -14.69 -4.38 14.03
CA GLU A 29 -13.58 -3.45 13.82
C GLU A 29 -12.46 -4.06 12.98
N TYR A 30 -12.12 -5.32 13.23
CA TYR A 30 -11.15 -6.06 12.42
C TYR A 30 -11.58 -6.16 10.95
N ILE A 31 -12.86 -6.46 10.70
CA ILE A 31 -13.43 -6.53 9.34
C ILE A 31 -13.35 -5.16 8.65
N ARG A 32 -13.75 -4.07 9.34
CA ARG A 32 -13.68 -2.71 8.77
C ARG A 32 -12.27 -2.34 8.35
N ARG A 33 -11.27 -2.54 9.23
CA ARG A 33 -9.86 -2.25 8.93
C ARG A 33 -9.35 -3.09 7.78
N SER A 34 -9.73 -4.37 7.72
CA SER A 34 -9.31 -5.26 6.64
C SER A 34 -9.88 -4.83 5.30
N ILE A 35 -11.15 -4.41 5.26
CA ILE A 35 -11.79 -3.85 4.05
C ILE A 35 -11.12 -2.53 3.66
N GLU A 36 -10.92 -1.62 4.61
CA GLU A 36 -10.25 -0.33 4.34
C GLU A 36 -8.85 -0.52 3.76
N LEU A 37 -8.05 -1.42 4.35
CA LEU A 37 -6.72 -1.76 3.84
C LEU A 37 -6.77 -2.39 2.46
N SER A 38 -7.75 -3.25 2.20
CA SER A 38 -7.88 -3.91 0.90
C SER A 38 -8.29 -2.92 -0.19
N CYS A 39 -9.19 -1.97 0.12
CA CYS A 39 -9.55 -0.89 -0.80
C CYS A 39 -8.37 0.05 -1.06
N LYS A 40 -7.63 0.46 -0.02
CA LYS A 40 -6.44 1.32 -0.18
C LYS A 40 -5.33 0.66 -0.98
N ARG A 41 -5.18 -0.67 -0.87
CA ARG A 41 -4.22 -1.44 -1.69
C ARG A 41 -4.68 -1.60 -3.13
N GLY A 42 -5.98 -1.62 -3.38
CA GLY A 42 -6.54 -1.67 -4.74
C GLY A 42 -6.21 -0.45 -5.61
N ASP A 43 -5.82 0.66 -5.00
CA ASP A 43 -5.39 1.89 -5.69
C ASP A 43 -3.87 1.93 -5.95
N LEU A 44 -3.09 1.00 -5.38
CA LEU A 44 -1.68 0.81 -5.71
C LEU A 44 -1.60 -0.41 -6.60
N SER A 45 -1.93 -0.22 -7.88
CA SER A 45 -1.54 -1.18 -8.90
C SER A 45 -0.02 -1.33 -8.86
N ASP A 46 0.54 -2.48 -9.25
CA ASP A 46 1.98 -2.61 -9.51
C ASP A 46 2.46 -1.53 -10.53
N GLU A 47 1.53 -0.92 -11.28
CA GLU A 47 1.75 0.24 -12.15
C GLU A 47 1.89 1.59 -11.43
N ASP A 48 1.88 1.66 -10.10
CA ASP A 48 2.10 2.91 -9.36
C ASP A 48 3.40 2.91 -8.54
N ASP A 49 4.02 1.74 -8.37
CA ASP A 49 5.29 1.61 -7.66
C ASP A 49 6.45 2.23 -8.47
N PRO A 50 7.09 3.31 -7.97
CA PRO A 50 8.20 3.98 -8.65
C PRO A 50 9.48 3.14 -8.74
N PHE A 51 9.63 2.08 -7.94
CA PHE A 51 10.72 1.12 -8.08
C PHE A 51 10.47 0.10 -9.20
N ILE A 52 9.20 -0.14 -9.55
CA ILE A 52 8.79 -1.07 -10.61
C ILE A 52 8.64 -0.33 -11.95
N ARG A 53 8.26 0.96 -11.94
CA ARG A 53 8.11 1.78 -13.15
C ARG A 53 9.40 2.46 -13.61
N ASP A 54 9.87 2.04 -14.78
CA ASP A 54 10.94 2.71 -15.55
C ASP A 54 10.55 4.11 -16.07
N THR A 55 9.27 4.51 -15.93
CA THR A 55 8.76 5.79 -16.45
C THR A 55 8.83 6.96 -15.47
N LYS A 56 9.18 6.74 -14.20
CA LYS A 56 9.34 7.81 -13.18
C LYS A 56 10.80 8.27 -13.05
N THR A 57 11.59 8.06 -14.10
CA THR A 57 12.95 8.60 -14.22
C THR A 57 12.88 10.04 -14.75
N TYR A 58 13.84 10.88 -14.36
CA TYR A 58 13.89 12.29 -14.75
C TYR A 58 14.06 12.41 -16.29
N LEU A 59 12.98 12.80 -16.98
CA LEU A 59 12.88 12.80 -18.47
C LEU A 59 13.69 13.89 -19.18
N LYS A 60 14.34 14.81 -18.46
CA LYS A 60 15.17 15.85 -19.09
C LYS A 60 16.60 15.35 -19.31
N LYS A 61 17.25 15.84 -20.35
CA LYS A 61 18.67 15.59 -20.61
C LYS A 61 19.48 16.05 -19.38
N SER A 62 19.99 15.09 -18.63
CA SER A 62 21.01 15.33 -17.61
C SER A 62 22.39 15.12 -18.24
N PRO A 63 23.42 15.87 -17.82
CA PRO A 63 24.80 15.50 -18.10
C PRO A 63 25.05 14.03 -17.73
N LYS A 64 25.73 13.27 -18.59
CA LYS A 64 26.00 11.84 -18.34
C LYS A 64 26.90 11.62 -17.12
N ASP A 65 27.66 12.65 -16.78
CA ASP A 65 28.61 12.74 -15.68
C ASP A 65 28.02 13.40 -14.43
N SER A 66 26.70 13.66 -14.36
CA SER A 66 26.07 14.28 -13.19
C SER A 66 26.32 13.54 -11.88
N SER A 67 26.49 12.21 -11.94
CA SER A 67 26.83 11.43 -10.75
C SER A 67 28.30 11.57 -10.34
N MET A 68 29.19 11.93 -11.26
CA MET A 68 30.63 12.00 -11.05
C MET A 68 31.07 13.43 -10.70
N GLU A 69 30.49 14.42 -11.36
CA GLU A 69 30.80 15.84 -11.22
C GLU A 69 29.69 16.57 -10.44
N HIS A 70 29.11 15.90 -9.45
CA HIS A 70 27.92 16.38 -8.74
C HIS A 70 28.16 17.74 -8.07
N ASP A 71 29.35 17.94 -7.49
CA ASP A 71 29.70 19.20 -6.81
C ASP A 71 29.68 20.39 -7.78
N LYS A 72 30.22 20.20 -8.98
CA LYS A 72 30.21 21.22 -10.05
C LYS A 72 28.79 21.60 -10.47
N TYR A 73 27.86 20.64 -10.49
CA TYR A 73 26.49 20.92 -10.91
C TYR A 73 25.58 21.43 -9.79
N ILE A 74 25.88 21.11 -8.53
CA ILE A 74 25.09 21.59 -7.38
C ILE A 74 25.61 22.92 -6.84
N TYR A 75 26.93 23.09 -6.76
CA TYR A 75 27.55 24.23 -6.10
C TYR A 75 28.17 25.25 -7.06
N GLY A 76 28.45 24.85 -8.32
CA GLY A 76 29.02 25.70 -9.36
C GLY A 76 30.54 25.61 -9.44
#